data_AF-A0AB73K9H0-F1
#
_entry.id   AF-A0AB73K9H0-F1
#
_cell.length_a   1.000
_cell.length_b   1.000
_cell.length_c   1.000
_cell.angle_alpha   90.00
_cell.angle_beta   90.00
_cell.angle_gamma   90.00
#
_symmetry.space_group_name_H-M   'P 1'
#
loop_
_entity.id
_entity.type
_entity.pdbx_description
1 polymer ?
#
loop_
_entity_poly.entity_id
_entity_poly.type
_entity_poly.pdbx_seq_one_letter_code
_entity_poly.pdbx_strand_id
1 'polypeptide(L)'
;MKKNKFIYIIIISFFLLLAVLVNCYPPKKPKGKPNIYHLRDTYLGHYYVFDNFQDNENCIKYLFNFAKKNKGYLIIMTHKDMYEFDDNIAFIQDTVSHKFIFNREYGMGDDDNTRDFRISVNYLEETKLHFKIEEGRNKDKNFVKKLSADFDSLNVNIVQNFLNYSTFEDYKTRKRFENCIYELYNKKDSLKIRQVYHNFGKWFEIDIL
;
A
#
# COMPACT_ATOMS: atom_id res chain seq x y z
N MET A 1 54.27 19.27 -28.34
CA MET A 1 54.16 18.08 -27.45
C MET A 1 53.50 18.34 -26.07
N LYS A 2 53.29 19.58 -25.59
CA LYS A 2 52.67 19.83 -24.25
C LYS A 2 51.13 19.72 -24.22
N LYS A 3 50.42 20.02 -25.33
CA LYS A 3 48.93 19.97 -25.39
C LYS A 3 48.35 18.56 -25.20
N ASN A 4 49.00 17.52 -25.75
CA ASN A 4 48.48 16.14 -25.65
C ASN A 4 48.53 15.61 -24.20
N LYS A 5 49.57 15.96 -23.42
CA LYS A 5 49.68 15.53 -22.02
C LYS A 5 48.53 16.07 -21.14
N PHE A 6 48.07 17.28 -21.40
CA PHE A 6 46.97 17.89 -20.65
C PHE A 6 45.64 17.19 -20.93
N ILE A 7 45.41 16.76 -22.18
CA ILE A 7 44.23 15.98 -22.57
C ILE A 7 44.22 14.63 -21.86
N TYR A 8 45.36 13.94 -21.79
CA TYR A 8 45.45 12.66 -21.06
C TYR A 8 45.17 12.82 -19.56
N ILE A 9 45.64 13.90 -18.93
CA ILE A 9 45.36 14.18 -17.52
C ILE A 9 43.85 14.39 -17.30
N ILE A 10 43.19 15.19 -18.15
CA ILE A 10 41.73 15.41 -18.06
C ILE A 10 40.96 14.08 -18.22
N ILE A 11 41.33 13.26 -19.20
CA ILE A 11 40.68 11.97 -19.44
C ILE A 11 40.87 11.02 -18.23
N ILE A 12 42.09 10.91 -17.70
CA ILE A 12 42.38 10.06 -16.54
C ILE A 12 41.62 10.55 -15.30
N SER A 13 41.59 11.87 -15.06
CA SER A 13 40.82 12.46 -13.96
C SER A 13 39.32 12.20 -14.10
N PHE A 14 38.76 12.28 -15.31
CA PHE A 14 37.35 11.97 -15.57
C PHE A 14 37.01 10.51 -15.28
N PHE A 15 37.86 9.56 -15.70
CA PHE A 15 37.67 8.13 -15.41
C PHE A 15 37.80 7.80 -13.92
N LEU A 16 38.73 8.44 -13.20
CA LEU A 16 38.84 8.33 -11.74
C LEU A 16 37.58 8.86 -11.05
N LEU A 17 37.04 9.99 -11.50
CA LEU A 17 35.81 10.57 -10.95
C LEU A 17 34.59 9.68 -11.21
N LEU A 18 34.51 9.09 -12.41
CA LEU A 18 33.47 8.11 -12.75
C LEU A 18 33.57 6.85 -11.88
N ALA A 19 34.78 6.34 -11.64
CA ALA A 19 35.01 5.17 -10.79
C ALA A 19 34.63 5.45 -9.32
N VAL A 20 34.93 6.64 -8.81
CA VAL A 20 34.50 7.08 -7.47
C VAL A 20 32.97 7.21 -7.40
N LEU A 21 32.32 7.79 -8.41
CA LEU A 21 30.85 7.87 -8.46
C LEU A 21 30.19 6.49 -8.50
N VAL A 22 30.74 5.53 -9.26
CA VAL A 22 30.22 4.15 -9.31
C VAL A 22 30.43 3.40 -7.99
N ASN A 23 31.52 3.67 -7.26
CA ASN A 23 31.76 3.08 -5.94
C ASN A 23 30.97 3.75 -4.81
N CYS A 24 30.68 5.05 -4.90
CA CYS A 24 29.83 5.77 -3.94
C CYS A 24 28.34 5.42 -4.10
N TYR A 25 27.93 4.97 -5.29
CA TYR A 25 26.60 4.44 -5.56
C TYR A 25 26.72 2.99 -6.00
N PRO A 26 27.05 2.04 -5.08
CA PRO A 26 27.01 0.64 -5.42
C PRO A 26 25.65 0.35 -6.07
N PRO A 27 25.61 -0.33 -7.22
CA PRO A 27 24.35 -0.59 -7.90
C PRO A 27 23.41 -1.22 -6.87
N LYS A 28 22.24 -0.59 -6.66
CA LYS A 28 21.21 -1.13 -5.78
C LYS A 28 21.06 -2.60 -6.17
N LYS A 29 21.34 -3.52 -5.24
CA LYS A 29 21.18 -4.97 -5.50
C LYS A 29 19.85 -5.13 -6.26
N PRO A 30 19.83 -5.85 -7.38
CA PRO A 30 18.59 -6.04 -8.11
C PRO A 30 17.57 -6.55 -7.11
N LYS A 31 16.51 -5.76 -6.89
CA LYS A 31 15.44 -6.15 -5.98
C LYS A 31 14.95 -7.49 -6.49
N GLY A 32 14.97 -8.50 -5.64
CA GLY A 32 14.41 -9.81 -5.96
C GLY A 32 12.93 -9.68 -6.33
N LYS A 33 12.32 -10.79 -6.76
CA LYS A 33 10.88 -10.80 -7.02
C LYS A 33 10.14 -10.40 -5.73
N PRO A 34 9.15 -9.50 -5.79
CA PRO A 34 8.32 -9.17 -4.63
C PRO A 34 7.71 -10.45 -4.04
N ASN A 35 7.87 -10.65 -2.74
CA ASN A 35 7.41 -11.86 -2.07
C ASN A 35 6.97 -11.53 -0.63
N ILE A 36 5.79 -12.02 -0.25
CA ILE A 36 5.33 -11.93 1.14
C ILE A 36 5.55 -13.28 1.81
N TYR A 37 6.32 -13.30 2.89
CA TYR A 37 6.58 -14.50 3.68
C TYR A 37 6.22 -14.29 5.15
N HIS A 38 5.82 -15.37 5.82
CA HIS A 38 5.48 -15.36 7.24
C HIS A 38 6.73 -15.15 8.09
N LEU A 39 6.66 -14.24 9.05
CA LEU A 39 7.73 -13.97 10.01
C LEU A 39 7.45 -14.65 11.34
N ARG A 40 6.29 -14.34 11.94
CA ARG A 40 5.94 -14.80 13.29
C ARG A 40 4.46 -14.55 13.59
N ASP A 41 3.88 -15.41 14.41
CA ASP A 41 2.58 -15.15 15.04
C ASP A 41 2.75 -14.68 16.47
N THR A 42 1.87 -13.79 16.92
CA THR A 42 1.76 -13.35 18.31
C THR A 42 0.33 -13.54 18.81
N TYR A 43 0.10 -13.27 20.10
CA TYR A 43 -1.26 -13.24 20.66
C TYR A 43 -2.18 -12.24 19.97
N LEU A 44 -1.62 -11.23 19.30
CA LEU A 44 -2.37 -10.11 18.72
C LEU A 44 -2.53 -10.22 17.20
N GLY A 45 -1.72 -11.01 16.50
CA GLY A 45 -1.83 -11.12 15.05
C GLY A 45 -0.68 -11.86 14.37
N HIS A 46 -0.77 -11.89 13.04
CA HIS A 46 0.14 -12.59 12.14
C HIS A 46 1.08 -11.57 11.48
N TYR A 47 2.38 -11.74 11.66
CA TYR A 47 3.42 -10.85 11.14
C TYR A 47 4.06 -11.48 9.90
N TYR A 48 4.11 -10.70 8.83
CA TYR A 48 4.69 -11.08 7.54
C TYR A 48 5.67 -10.01 7.07
N VAL A 49 6.62 -10.41 6.23
CA VAL A 49 7.55 -9.49 5.56
C VAL A 49 7.26 -9.50 4.07
N PHE A 50 7.05 -8.31 3.50
CA PHE A 50 6.94 -8.08 2.07
C PHE A 50 8.31 -7.69 1.50
N ASP A 51 9.13 -8.71 1.29
CA ASP A 51 10.48 -8.52 0.75
C ASP A 51 10.43 -7.98 -0.67
N ASN A 52 11.40 -7.12 -0.99
CA ASN A 52 11.53 -6.42 -2.26
C ASN A 52 10.31 -5.57 -2.64
N PHE A 53 9.56 -5.04 -1.67
CA PHE A 53 8.45 -4.12 -1.96
C PHE A 53 8.89 -2.94 -2.83
N GLN A 54 8.02 -2.59 -3.77
CA GLN A 54 8.12 -1.44 -4.64
C GLN A 54 6.79 -0.69 -4.59
N ASP A 55 6.83 0.62 -4.43
CA ASP A 55 5.61 1.42 -4.37
C ASP A 55 5.01 1.61 -5.79
N ASN A 56 4.34 0.57 -6.27
CA ASN A 56 3.69 0.53 -7.57
C ASN A 56 2.43 -0.36 -7.55
N GLU A 57 1.61 -0.20 -8.58
CA GLU A 57 0.31 -0.86 -8.70
C GLU A 57 0.39 -2.39 -8.62
N ASN A 58 1.44 -3.02 -9.17
CA ASN A 58 1.59 -4.48 -9.16
C ASN A 58 1.86 -5.01 -7.74
N CYS A 59 2.74 -4.35 -6.99
CA CYS A 59 3.01 -4.71 -5.60
C CYS A 59 1.80 -4.45 -4.70
N ILE A 60 1.04 -3.38 -4.94
CA ILE A 60 -0.21 -3.11 -4.22
C ILE A 60 -1.26 -4.19 -4.51
N LYS A 61 -1.46 -4.55 -5.79
CA LYS A 61 -2.34 -5.67 -6.16
C LYS A 61 -1.93 -6.96 -5.47
N TYR A 62 -0.63 -7.27 -5.47
CA TYR A 62 -0.11 -8.46 -4.81
C TYR A 62 -0.35 -8.44 -3.30
N LEU A 63 -0.13 -7.30 -2.63
CA LEU A 63 -0.43 -7.10 -1.21
C LEU A 63 -1.89 -7.37 -0.87
N PHE A 64 -2.81 -6.72 -1.59
CA PHE A 64 -4.25 -6.86 -1.32
C PHE A 64 -4.74 -8.27 -1.66
N ASN A 65 -4.24 -8.90 -2.73
CA ASN A 65 -4.55 -10.29 -3.06
C ASN A 65 -4.01 -11.28 -2.02
N PHE A 66 -2.84 -11.01 -1.45
CA PHE A 66 -2.30 -11.79 -0.34
C PHE A 66 -3.18 -11.63 0.91
N ALA A 67 -3.48 -10.39 1.31
CA ALA A 67 -4.33 -10.12 2.45
C ALA A 67 -5.74 -10.73 2.28
N LYS A 68 -6.28 -10.73 1.05
CA LYS A 68 -7.59 -11.31 0.72
C LYS A 68 -7.68 -12.80 1.11
N LYS A 69 -6.57 -13.54 1.01
CA LYS A 69 -6.50 -14.98 1.29
C LYS A 69 -6.19 -15.33 2.76
N ASN A 70 -5.86 -14.35 3.57
CA ASN A 70 -5.46 -14.54 4.97
C ASN A 70 -6.51 -13.91 5.90
N LYS A 71 -6.84 -14.62 6.99
CA LYS A 71 -7.83 -14.18 7.99
C LYS A 71 -7.13 -13.56 9.21
N GLY A 72 -7.89 -12.85 10.04
CA GLY A 72 -7.41 -12.28 11.30
C GLY A 72 -6.68 -10.95 11.16
N TYR A 73 -5.88 -10.62 12.18
CA TYR A 73 -5.12 -9.38 12.25
C TYR A 73 -3.74 -9.56 11.60
N LEU A 74 -3.56 -9.01 10.41
CA LEU A 74 -2.33 -9.14 9.61
C LEU A 74 -1.49 -7.87 9.72
N ILE A 75 -0.22 -8.03 10.03
CA ILE A 75 0.79 -6.97 9.98
C ILE A 75 1.84 -7.37 8.94
N ILE A 76 1.89 -6.65 7.83
CA ILE A 76 2.81 -6.91 6.72
C ILE A 76 3.82 -5.76 6.67
N MET A 77 5.09 -6.05 6.91
CA MET A 77 6.17 -5.07 7.03
C MET A 77 7.13 -5.17 5.84
N THR A 78 7.73 -4.06 5.41
CA THR A 78 8.67 -4.08 4.26
C THR A 78 10.09 -4.52 4.62
N HIS A 79 10.40 -4.67 5.91
CA HIS A 79 11.63 -5.28 6.40
C HIS A 79 11.40 -5.98 7.74
N LYS A 80 12.07 -7.11 7.98
CA LYS A 80 11.86 -7.97 9.16
C LYS A 80 12.18 -7.29 10.50
N ASP A 81 13.14 -6.37 10.51
CA ASP A 81 13.63 -5.74 11.73
C ASP A 81 12.76 -4.54 12.16
N MET A 82 11.60 -4.34 11.52
CA MET A 82 10.66 -3.29 11.93
C MET A 82 10.04 -3.55 13.31
N TYR A 83 10.00 -4.82 13.73
CA TYR A 83 9.51 -5.23 15.03
C TYR A 83 10.53 -6.10 15.74
N GLU A 84 10.69 -5.84 17.02
CA GLU A 84 11.31 -6.76 17.97
C GLU A 84 10.20 -7.55 18.67
N PHE A 85 10.48 -8.81 18.99
CA PHE A 85 9.50 -9.69 19.63
C PHE A 85 10.08 -10.19 20.95
N ASP A 86 9.49 -9.75 22.06
CA ASP A 86 9.81 -10.20 23.41
C ASP A 86 8.56 -10.78 24.07
N ASP A 87 8.66 -11.99 24.63
CA ASP A 87 7.56 -12.77 25.20
C ASP A 87 6.26 -12.79 24.35
N ASN A 88 6.40 -13.01 23.04
CA ASN A 88 5.30 -12.94 22.05
C ASN A 88 4.56 -11.59 21.99
N ILE A 89 5.16 -10.52 22.49
CA ILE A 89 4.71 -9.15 22.32
C ILE A 89 5.58 -8.48 21.26
N ALA A 90 4.97 -7.79 20.31
CA ALA A 90 5.67 -7.09 19.25
C ALA A 90 5.89 -5.62 19.62
N PHE A 91 7.15 -5.20 19.64
CA PHE A 91 7.58 -3.83 19.90
C PHE A 91 8.08 -3.20 18.60
N ILE A 92 7.51 -2.07 18.22
CA ILE A 92 7.93 -1.37 16.99
C ILE A 92 9.31 -0.74 17.19
N GLN A 93 10.25 -1.04 16.29
CA GLN A 93 11.60 -0.48 16.30
C GLN A 93 11.80 0.52 15.15
N ASP A 94 11.13 0.30 14.02
CA ASP A 94 11.22 1.16 12.84
C ASP A 94 9.86 1.79 12.51
N THR A 95 9.82 3.11 12.46
CA THR A 95 8.65 3.91 12.10
C THR A 95 8.74 4.56 10.71
N VAL A 96 9.88 4.43 10.03
CA VAL A 96 10.20 5.06 8.74
C VAL A 96 10.12 4.11 7.55
N SER A 97 9.87 2.82 7.78
CA SER A 97 9.59 1.84 6.72
C SER A 97 8.09 1.60 6.55
N HIS A 98 7.65 1.13 5.36
CA HIS A 98 6.24 0.86 5.14
C HIS A 98 5.75 -0.38 5.93
N LYS A 99 4.56 -0.27 6.50
CA LYS A 99 3.75 -1.34 7.11
C LYS A 99 2.30 -1.25 6.65
N PHE A 100 1.69 -2.42 6.47
CA PHE A 100 0.32 -2.59 6.04
C PHE A 100 -0.40 -3.44 7.08
N ILE A 101 -1.54 -2.95 7.57
CA ILE A 101 -2.32 -3.59 8.62
C ILE A 101 -3.70 -3.89 8.06
N PHE A 102 -4.11 -5.15 8.17
CA PHE A 102 -5.43 -5.61 7.78
C PHE A 102 -6.09 -6.24 9.00
N ASN A 103 -7.26 -5.73 9.39
CA ASN A 103 -8.11 -6.33 10.41
C ASN A 103 -9.30 -7.00 9.73
N ARG A 104 -9.24 -8.32 9.64
CA ARG A 104 -10.23 -9.15 8.96
C ARG A 104 -10.89 -10.10 9.95
N GLU A 105 -12.11 -10.51 9.65
CA GLU A 105 -12.86 -11.44 10.50
C GLU A 105 -12.07 -12.73 10.75
N TYR A 106 -11.84 -13.03 12.04
CA TYR A 106 -11.49 -14.37 12.47
C TYR A 106 -12.75 -15.21 12.28
N GLY A 107 -12.69 -16.22 11.40
CA GLY A 107 -13.86 -17.01 11.05
C GLY A 107 -14.51 -17.64 12.29
N MET A 108 -15.72 -17.20 12.63
CA MET A 108 -16.69 -18.07 13.29
C MET A 108 -17.56 -18.68 12.20
N GLY A 109 -17.06 -19.75 11.57
CA GLY A 109 -17.77 -20.52 10.53
C GLY A 109 -17.00 -20.67 9.21
N ASP A 110 -17.37 -21.69 8.45
CA ASP A 110 -16.87 -22.08 7.10
C ASP A 110 -17.23 -21.06 5.98
N ASP A 111 -17.43 -19.80 6.34
CA ASP A 111 -17.75 -18.76 5.37
C ASP A 111 -16.44 -18.25 4.74
N ASP A 112 -16.38 -18.27 3.41
CA ASP A 112 -15.35 -17.63 2.58
C ASP A 112 -15.49 -16.09 2.57
N ASN A 113 -16.41 -15.54 3.37
CA ASN A 113 -16.68 -14.11 3.45
C ASN A 113 -15.46 -13.34 3.97
N THR A 114 -14.80 -12.63 3.05
CA THR A 114 -13.59 -11.85 3.33
C THR A 114 -13.96 -10.45 3.82
N ARG A 115 -14.46 -10.34 5.06
CA ARG A 115 -14.88 -9.06 5.65
C ARG A 115 -13.68 -8.30 6.21
N ASP A 116 -13.48 -7.08 5.72
CA ASP A 116 -12.53 -6.12 6.27
C ASP A 116 -13.23 -5.18 7.26
N PHE A 117 -12.65 -5.03 8.44
CA PHE A 117 -13.10 -4.05 9.44
C PHE A 117 -12.25 -2.79 9.42
N ARG A 118 -10.96 -2.95 9.12
CA ARG A 118 -10.01 -1.84 9.00
C ARG A 118 -8.83 -2.25 8.13
N ILE A 119 -8.46 -1.36 7.23
CA ILE A 119 -7.19 -1.42 6.51
C ILE A 119 -6.45 -0.14 6.82
N SER A 120 -5.16 -0.25 7.14
CA SER A 120 -4.27 0.89 7.35
C SER A 120 -2.95 0.63 6.66
N VAL A 121 -2.49 1.60 5.90
CA VAL A 121 -1.14 1.66 5.35
C VAL A 121 -0.46 2.84 6.04
N ASN A 122 0.75 2.66 6.57
CA ASN A 122 1.42 3.78 7.22
C ASN A 122 1.92 4.83 6.21
N TYR A 123 1.84 6.08 6.65
CA TYR A 123 2.40 7.23 5.96
C TYR A 123 3.88 7.37 6.31
N LEU A 124 4.74 7.31 5.30
CA LEU A 124 6.10 7.86 5.40
C LEU A 124 6.08 9.35 5.06
N GLU A 125 5.23 9.73 4.10
CA GLU A 125 4.99 11.11 3.69
C GLU A 125 3.56 11.21 3.12
N GLU A 126 2.73 12.10 3.66
CA GLU A 126 1.35 12.30 3.17
C GLU A 126 1.34 13.42 2.14
N THR A 127 1.16 13.07 0.87
CA THR A 127 0.79 14.04 -0.17
C THR A 127 -0.72 14.00 -0.33
N LYS A 128 -1.39 15.03 0.18
CA LYS A 128 -2.86 15.11 0.12
C LYS A 128 -3.34 15.06 -1.32
N LEU A 129 -4.25 14.13 -1.61
CA LEU A 129 -4.86 13.97 -2.92
C LEU A 129 -6.23 14.66 -2.93
N HIS A 130 -6.46 15.52 -3.92
CA HIS A 130 -7.76 16.16 -4.11
C HIS A 130 -8.66 15.30 -4.98
N PHE A 131 -9.79 14.87 -4.42
CA PHE A 131 -10.80 14.10 -5.14
C PHE A 131 -11.87 15.01 -5.74
N LYS A 132 -12.16 14.84 -7.03
CA LYS A 132 -13.45 15.23 -7.62
C LYS A 132 -14.47 14.17 -7.26
N ILE A 133 -15.56 14.56 -6.61
CA ILE A 133 -16.58 13.64 -6.08
C ILE A 133 -17.86 13.77 -6.89
N GLU A 134 -18.39 12.63 -7.34
CA GLU A 134 -19.71 12.51 -7.97
C GLU A 134 -20.53 11.46 -7.19
N GLU A 135 -21.77 11.79 -6.86
CA GLU A 135 -22.68 10.91 -6.13
C GLU A 135 -23.78 10.37 -7.05
N GLY A 136 -24.16 9.11 -6.86
CA GLY A 136 -25.17 8.47 -7.69
C GLY A 136 -25.73 7.19 -7.11
N ARG A 137 -26.36 6.41 -7.99
CA ARG A 137 -26.93 5.09 -7.69
C ARG A 137 -26.44 4.08 -8.73
N ASN A 138 -26.10 2.87 -8.28
CA ASN A 138 -25.86 1.76 -9.22
C ASN A 138 -27.20 1.15 -9.70
N LYS A 139 -27.12 0.12 -10.55
CA LYS A 139 -28.29 -0.62 -11.07
C LYS A 139 -29.16 -1.23 -9.96
N ASP A 140 -28.55 -1.61 -8.84
CA ASP A 140 -29.22 -2.19 -7.67
C ASP A 140 -29.71 -1.12 -6.67
N LYS A 141 -29.70 0.16 -7.05
CA LYS A 141 -30.08 1.32 -6.22
C LYS A 141 -29.20 1.52 -4.99
N ASN A 142 -28.03 0.88 -4.90
CA ASN A 142 -27.04 1.17 -3.88
C ASN A 142 -26.46 2.57 -4.08
N PHE A 143 -26.14 3.25 -2.98
CA PHE A 143 -25.46 4.54 -3.05
C PHE A 143 -24.04 4.36 -3.57
N VAL A 144 -23.62 5.20 -4.52
CA VAL A 144 -22.27 5.16 -5.09
C VAL A 144 -21.63 6.54 -4.99
N LYS A 145 -20.38 6.57 -4.54
CA LYS A 145 -19.47 7.72 -4.62
C LYS A 145 -18.32 7.41 -5.55
N LYS A 146 -18.24 8.17 -6.64
CA LYS A 146 -17.13 8.18 -7.57
C LYS A 146 -16.13 9.25 -7.15
N LEU A 147 -14.93 8.85 -6.78
CA LEU A 147 -13.80 9.71 -6.46
C LEU A 147 -12.83 9.67 -7.64
N SER A 148 -12.63 10.80 -8.31
CA SER A 148 -11.66 10.92 -9.41
C SER A 148 -10.48 11.78 -8.98
N ALA A 149 -9.26 11.38 -9.31
CA ALA A 149 -8.05 12.14 -9.01
C ALA A 149 -7.02 12.04 -10.14
N ASP A 150 -6.10 13.02 -10.18
CA ASP A 150 -5.04 13.08 -11.18
C ASP A 150 -3.85 12.18 -10.80
N PHE A 151 -3.84 10.95 -11.31
CA PHE A 151 -2.72 10.03 -11.23
C PHE A 151 -2.74 9.04 -12.41
N ASP A 152 -1.59 8.44 -12.72
CA ASP A 152 -1.47 7.40 -13.75
C ASP A 152 -1.71 5.98 -13.19
N SER A 153 -0.92 5.60 -12.19
CA SER A 153 -0.92 4.27 -11.56
C SER A 153 -1.07 4.38 -10.04
N LEU A 154 -1.60 3.33 -9.42
CA LEU A 154 -1.70 3.27 -7.96
C LEU A 154 -0.31 3.25 -7.30
N ASN A 155 -0.22 3.95 -6.17
CA ASN A 155 0.87 3.90 -5.21
C ASN A 155 0.26 3.95 -3.78
N VAL A 156 1.08 3.76 -2.75
CA VAL A 156 0.67 3.70 -1.35
C VAL A 156 -0.05 4.97 -0.93
N ASN A 157 0.47 6.14 -1.32
CA ASN A 157 -0.13 7.43 -1.00
C ASN A 157 -1.57 7.54 -1.55
N ILE A 158 -1.80 7.10 -2.79
CA ILE A 158 -3.13 7.13 -3.43
C ILE A 158 -4.10 6.19 -2.72
N VAL A 159 -3.69 4.95 -2.44
CA VAL A 159 -4.55 3.97 -1.73
C VAL A 159 -4.92 4.50 -0.35
N GLN A 160 -3.95 5.05 0.36
CA GLN A 160 -4.19 5.54 1.71
C GLN A 160 -5.07 6.80 1.73
N ASN A 161 -4.90 7.75 0.79
CA ASN A 161 -5.82 8.89 0.66
C ASN A 161 -7.26 8.42 0.39
N PHE A 162 -7.44 7.42 -0.47
CA PHE A 162 -8.75 6.83 -0.75
C PHE A 162 -9.36 6.19 0.51
N LEU A 163 -8.59 5.35 1.21
CA LEU A 163 -9.03 4.72 2.46
C LEU A 163 -9.35 5.75 3.55
N ASN A 164 -8.57 6.83 3.65
CA ASN A 164 -8.80 7.90 4.60
C ASN A 164 -10.14 8.59 4.34
N TYR A 165 -10.41 8.94 3.08
CA TYR A 165 -11.66 9.55 2.69
C TYR A 165 -12.85 8.63 3.01
N SER A 166 -12.83 7.39 2.52
CA SER A 166 -13.94 6.46 2.63
C SER A 166 -14.18 5.96 4.05
N THR A 167 -13.13 5.90 4.88
CA THR A 167 -13.20 5.38 6.25
C THR A 167 -13.51 6.47 7.27
N PHE A 168 -12.86 7.63 7.17
CA PHE A 168 -12.87 8.67 8.20
C PHE A 168 -13.61 9.93 7.77
N GLU A 169 -13.32 10.48 6.59
CA GLU A 169 -13.90 11.77 6.18
C GLU A 169 -15.41 11.65 5.90
N ASP A 170 -15.81 10.60 5.19
CA ASP A 170 -17.22 10.40 4.77
C ASP A 170 -17.98 9.41 5.67
N TYR A 171 -17.58 9.30 6.94
CA TYR A 171 -18.14 8.32 7.88
C TYR A 171 -19.66 8.43 8.08
N LYS A 172 -20.22 9.65 7.97
CA LYS A 172 -21.66 9.92 8.14
C LYS A 172 -22.48 9.31 7.01
N THR A 173 -22.02 9.46 5.77
CA THR A 173 -22.66 8.91 4.58
C THR A 173 -22.76 7.40 4.67
N ARG A 174 -21.66 6.74 5.08
CA ARG A 174 -21.60 5.29 5.26
C ARG A 174 -22.62 4.76 6.30
N LYS A 175 -22.89 5.52 7.36
CA LYS A 175 -23.90 5.13 8.37
C LYS A 175 -25.35 5.36 7.93
N ARG A 176 -25.58 6.10 6.83
CA ARG A 176 -26.93 6.42 6.33
C ARG A 176 -27.50 5.33 5.42
N PHE A 177 -26.64 4.59 4.73
CA PHE A 177 -27.05 3.58 3.76
C PHE A 177 -26.64 2.19 4.24
N GLU A 178 -27.53 1.21 4.07
CA GLU A 178 -27.22 -0.19 4.40
C GLU A 178 -25.99 -0.66 3.64
N ASN A 179 -25.97 -0.40 2.32
CA ASN A 179 -24.82 -0.61 1.44
C ASN A 179 -24.38 0.71 0.79
N CYS A 180 -23.08 0.96 0.81
CA CYS A 180 -22.47 2.17 0.26
C CYS A 180 -21.19 1.80 -0.52
N ILE A 181 -21.11 2.22 -1.78
CA ILE A 181 -20.00 1.89 -2.67
C ILE A 181 -19.14 3.13 -2.88
N TYR A 182 -17.82 3.00 -2.69
CA TYR A 182 -16.83 3.99 -3.06
C TYR A 182 -15.97 3.44 -4.20
N GLU A 183 -15.75 4.26 -5.21
CA GLU A 183 -14.96 3.90 -6.39
C GLU A 183 -13.90 4.96 -6.66
N LEU A 184 -12.65 4.54 -6.85
CA LEU A 184 -11.54 5.42 -7.21
C LEU A 184 -11.25 5.31 -8.70
N TYR A 185 -11.25 6.45 -9.39
CA TYR A 185 -10.92 6.58 -10.80
C TYR A 185 -9.66 7.44 -10.98
N ASN A 186 -8.84 7.09 -11.96
CA ASN A 186 -7.65 7.85 -12.33
C ASN A 186 -7.96 8.92 -13.40
N LYS A 187 -6.93 9.65 -13.85
CA LYS A 187 -7.09 10.74 -14.84
C LYS A 187 -7.59 10.28 -16.23
N LYS A 188 -7.54 8.97 -16.49
CA LYS A 188 -8.04 8.35 -17.74
C LYS A 188 -9.45 7.78 -17.57
N ASP A 189 -10.12 8.12 -16.47
CA ASP A 189 -11.42 7.57 -16.07
C ASP A 189 -11.42 6.04 -15.96
N SER A 190 -10.27 5.45 -15.64
CA SER A 190 -10.16 4.02 -15.33
C SER A 190 -10.46 3.79 -13.86
N LEU A 191 -11.41 2.91 -13.57
CA LEU A 191 -11.65 2.39 -12.22
C LEU A 191 -10.41 1.64 -11.72
N LYS A 192 -9.97 1.95 -10.50
CA LYS A 192 -8.75 1.40 -9.88
C LYS A 192 -8.99 0.73 -8.54
N ILE A 193 -9.93 1.24 -7.76
CA ILE A 193 -10.32 0.64 -6.47
C ILE A 193 -11.83 0.67 -6.38
N ARG A 194 -12.43 -0.43 -5.93
CA ARG A 194 -13.83 -0.49 -5.54
C ARG A 194 -13.92 -0.99 -4.12
N GLN A 195 -14.59 -0.23 -3.26
CA GLN A 195 -14.83 -0.58 -1.87
C GLN A 195 -16.33 -0.57 -1.59
N VAL A 196 -16.85 -1.68 -1.06
CA VAL A 196 -18.26 -1.85 -0.75
C VAL A 196 -18.43 -1.98 0.74
N TYR A 197 -19.03 -0.98 1.37
CA TYR A 197 -19.43 -1.05 2.77
C TYR A 197 -20.80 -1.68 2.91
N HIS A 198 -20.95 -2.48 3.96
CA HIS A 198 -22.16 -3.23 4.29
C HIS A 198 -22.64 -2.92 5.70
N ASN A 199 -23.91 -3.23 5.95
CA ASN A 199 -24.55 -3.12 7.26
C ASN A 199 -24.30 -1.76 7.93
N PHE A 200 -24.55 -0.66 7.20
CA PHE A 200 -24.34 0.71 7.68
C PHE A 200 -22.87 1.00 8.06
N GLY A 201 -21.94 0.37 7.34
CA GLY A 201 -20.51 0.56 7.51
C GLY A 201 -19.85 -0.28 8.59
N LYS A 202 -20.49 -1.36 9.05
CA LYS A 202 -19.88 -2.26 10.04
C LYS A 202 -18.67 -3.02 9.50
N TRP A 203 -18.68 -3.34 8.22
CA TRP A 203 -17.60 -4.04 7.52
C TRP A 203 -17.62 -3.68 6.03
N PHE A 204 -16.57 -4.04 5.31
CA PHE A 204 -16.48 -3.81 3.88
C PHE A 204 -15.71 -4.89 3.13
N GLU A 205 -15.86 -4.87 1.82
CA GLU A 205 -15.02 -5.57 0.85
C GLU A 205 -14.26 -4.54 0.03
N ILE A 206 -13.05 -4.87 -0.42
CA ILE A 206 -12.25 -4.00 -1.28
C ILE A 206 -11.54 -4.80 -2.36
N ASP A 207 -11.60 -4.30 -3.58
CA ASP A 207 -10.88 -4.84 -4.74
C ASP A 207 -9.97 -3.77 -5.35
N ILE A 208 -8.72 -4.17 -5.63
CA ILE A 208 -7.74 -3.39 -6.39
C ILE A 208 -7.72 -3.91 -7.83
N LEU A 209 -8.09 -3.07 -8.79
CA LEU A 209 -8.41 -3.45 -10.18
C LEU A 209 -7.27 -3.15 -11.16
#